data_AF-K2CXN7-F1
#
_entry.id   AF-K2CXN7-F1
#
_cell.length_a   1.000
_cell.length_b   1.000
_cell.length_c   1.000
_cell.angle_alpha   90.00
_cell.angle_beta   90.00
_cell.angle_gamma   90.00
#
_symmetry.space_group_name_H-M   'P 1'
#
loop_
_entity.id
_entity.type
_entity.pdbx_description
1 polymer ?
#
loop_
_entity_poly.entity_id
_entity_poly.type
_entity_poly.pdbx_seq_one_letter_code
_entity_poly.pdbx_strand_id
1 'polypeptide(L)'
;MSWQLLLYINLAAGTIRELLNKKISNTVSLFAGLFYITLFAQVFFYVSWVFTSQTLPRYDLYASLCGILIVAGFSFYFAALRISLTQSILFQSYSILVTILLSAVFLGESKYFDIRTFSGIKVVSGTILAFLALWFLLHQKNKKEERLEKKWLYYIAGTILFLGIGSF
;
A
#
# COMPACT_ATOMS: atom_id res chain seq x y z
N MET A 1 24.29 1.65 9.59
CA MET A 1 23.28 0.59 9.80
C MET A 1 23.22 -0.26 8.55
N SER A 2 23.28 -1.60 8.64
CA SER A 2 23.31 -2.46 7.44
C SER A 2 21.93 -2.57 6.79
N TRP A 3 21.88 -2.79 5.47
CA TRP A 3 20.61 -2.89 4.73
C TRP A 3 19.76 -4.09 5.16
N GLN A 4 20.42 -5.18 5.58
CA GLN A 4 19.73 -6.36 6.11
C GLN A 4 18.96 -6.03 7.39
N LEU A 5 19.56 -5.25 8.28
CA LEU A 5 18.92 -4.85 9.53
C LEU A 5 17.72 -3.94 9.27
N LEU A 6 17.82 -3.00 8.32
CA LEU A 6 16.69 -2.18 7.88
C LEU A 6 15.53 -3.02 7.35
N LEU A 7 15.85 -4.08 6.59
CA LEU A 7 14.86 -4.99 6.04
C LEU A 7 14.13 -5.77 7.14
N TYR A 8 14.85 -6.29 8.14
CA TYR A 8 14.23 -6.97 9.29
C TYR A 8 13.33 -6.05 10.11
N ILE A 9 13.77 -4.80 10.36
CA ILE A 9 12.95 -3.82 11.08
C ILE A 9 11.68 -3.50 10.29
N ASN A 10 11.79 -3.32 8.98
CA ASN A 10 10.64 -3.05 8.12
C ASN A 10 9.64 -4.22 8.13
N LEU A 11 10.12 -5.46 8.02
CA LEU A 11 9.28 -6.66 8.09
C LEU A 11 8.56 -6.77 9.44
N ALA A 12 9.27 -6.54 10.55
CA ALA A 12 8.69 -6.60 11.89
C ALA A 12 7.62 -5.50 12.07
N ALA A 13 7.94 -4.26 11.68
CA ALA A 13 7.02 -3.13 11.74
C ALA A 13 5.78 -3.36 10.87
N GLY A 14 5.97 -3.86 9.64
CA GLY A 14 4.88 -4.22 8.73
C GLY A 14 3.97 -5.29 9.32
N THR A 15 4.54 -6.35 9.88
CA THR A 15 3.78 -7.44 10.51
C THR A 15 2.93 -6.94 11.68
N ILE A 16 3.53 -6.14 12.58
CA ILE A 16 2.82 -5.54 13.72
C ILE A 16 1.70 -4.63 13.23
N ARG A 17 1.98 -3.77 12.24
CA ARG A 17 0.99 -2.87 11.63
C ARG A 17 -0.20 -3.64 11.08
N GLU A 18 0.01 -4.74 10.37
CA GLU A 18 -1.09 -5.53 9.80
C GLU A 18 -1.93 -6.24 10.86
N LEU A 19 -1.29 -6.75 11.91
CA LEU A 19 -2.01 -7.34 13.05
C LEU A 19 -2.90 -6.30 13.75
N LEU A 20 -2.39 -5.08 13.95
CA LEU A 20 -3.15 -3.98 14.56
C LEU A 20 -4.27 -3.51 13.63
N ASN A 21 -4.00 -3.30 12.34
CA ASN A 21 -5.00 -2.89 11.36
C ASN A 21 -6.14 -3.90 11.26
N LYS A 22 -5.84 -5.21 11.29
CA LYS A 22 -6.90 -6.23 11.32
C LYS A 22 -7.79 -6.10 12.54
N LYS A 23 -7.20 -5.94 13.73
CA LYS A 23 -7.95 -5.74 14.98
C LYS A 23 -8.87 -4.52 14.87
N ILE A 24 -8.33 -3.37 14.44
CA ILE A 24 -9.10 -2.12 14.27
C ILE A 24 -10.21 -2.31 13.23
N SER A 25 -9.91 -2.94 12.10
CA SER A 25 -10.89 -3.16 11.03
C SER A 25 -12.08 -3.99 11.49
N ASN A 26 -11.89 -4.91 12.44
CA ASN A 26 -12.94 -5.78 12.96
C ASN A 26 -13.77 -5.10 14.08
N THR A 27 -13.17 -4.23 14.89
CA THR A 27 -13.82 -3.64 16.08
C THR A 27 -14.45 -2.28 15.84
N VAL A 28 -13.87 -1.47 14.97
CA VAL A 28 -14.28 -0.08 14.75
C VAL A 28 -14.81 0.07 13.33
N SER A 29 -15.77 0.99 13.12
CA SER A 29 -16.19 1.35 11.76
C SER A 29 -15.00 1.86 10.97
N LEU A 30 -14.98 1.59 9.67
CA LEU A 30 -13.85 1.89 8.79
C LEU A 30 -13.46 3.38 8.85
N PHE A 31 -14.45 4.26 8.79
CA PHE A 31 -14.22 5.70 8.86
C PHE A 31 -13.77 6.17 10.25
N ALA A 32 -14.27 5.59 11.35
CA ALA A 32 -13.81 5.96 12.69
C ALA A 32 -12.37 5.48 12.93
N GLY A 33 -12.00 4.29 12.45
CA GLY A 33 -10.62 3.81 12.52
C GLY A 33 -9.65 4.72 11.76
N LEU A 34 -10.02 5.13 10.54
CA LEU A 34 -9.23 6.08 9.75
C LEU A 34 -9.15 7.45 10.41
N PHE A 35 -10.25 7.95 10.96
CA PHE A 35 -10.28 9.21 11.69
C PHE A 35 -9.28 9.21 12.86
N TYR A 36 -9.26 8.16 13.68
CA TYR A 36 -8.31 8.09 14.81
C TYR A 36 -6.86 8.02 14.35
N ILE A 37 -6.55 7.20 13.34
CA ILE A 37 -5.18 7.06 12.81
C ILE A 37 -4.70 8.39 12.21
N THR A 38 -5.53 9.02 11.38
CA THR A 38 -5.17 10.28 10.72
C THR A 38 -5.06 11.43 11.71
N LEU A 39 -5.97 11.54 12.68
CA LEU A 39 -5.91 12.56 13.72
C LEU A 39 -4.62 12.44 14.54
N PHE A 40 -4.31 11.24 15.03
CA PHE A 40 -3.09 11.03 15.83
C PHE A 40 -1.82 11.31 15.02
N ALA A 41 -1.77 10.85 13.77
CA ALA A 41 -0.65 11.13 12.88
C ALA A 41 -0.49 12.63 12.62
N GLN A 42 -1.58 13.34 12.34
CA GLN A 42 -1.56 14.78 12.12
C GLN A 42 -1.09 15.56 13.34
N VAL A 43 -1.59 15.23 14.54
CA VAL A 43 -1.13 15.87 15.79
C VAL A 43 0.37 15.63 15.99
N PHE A 44 0.84 14.40 15.79
CA PHE A 44 2.24 14.06 15.94
C PHE A 44 3.14 14.79 14.92
N PHE A 45 2.73 14.84 13.65
CA PHE A 45 3.46 15.56 12.61
C PHE A 45 3.44 17.06 12.84
N TYR A 46 2.33 17.62 13.31
CA TYR A 46 2.21 19.04 13.64
C TYR A 46 3.18 19.42 14.76
N VAL A 47 3.19 18.65 15.85
CA VAL A 47 4.13 18.85 16.97
C VAL A 47 5.57 18.74 16.47
N SER A 48 5.86 17.70 15.70
CA SER A 48 7.20 17.49 15.13
C SER A 48 7.65 18.66 14.25
N TRP A 49 6.76 19.18 13.39
CA TRP A 49 7.05 20.33 12.52
C TRP A 49 7.34 21.60 13.31
N VAL A 50 6.58 21.89 14.36
CA VAL A 50 6.82 23.06 15.21
C VAL A 50 8.19 22.97 15.87
N PHE A 51 8.61 21.79 16.35
CA PHE A 51 9.93 21.60 16.94
C PHE A 51 11.07 21.70 15.92
N THR A 52 10.90 21.20 14.70
CA THR A 52 11.97 21.20 13.69
C THR A 52 12.08 22.52 12.94
N SER A 53 10.95 23.13 12.60
CA SER A 53 10.88 24.24 11.65
C SER A 53 10.51 25.57 12.32
N GLN A 54 10.23 25.56 13.63
CA GLN A 54 9.91 26.73 14.46
C GLN A 54 8.82 27.65 13.87
N THR A 55 7.98 27.11 13.00
CA THR A 55 6.97 27.84 12.24
C THR A 55 5.70 27.01 12.18
N LEU A 56 4.56 27.69 11.99
CA LEU A 56 3.29 27.00 11.78
C LEU A 56 3.23 26.45 10.34
N PRO A 57 2.76 25.20 10.15
CA PRO A 57 2.59 24.65 8.82
C PRO A 57 1.57 25.49 8.05
N ARG A 58 1.91 25.83 6.80
CA ARG A 58 1.03 26.57 5.90
C ARG A 58 0.15 25.59 5.14
N TYR A 59 -1.07 26.01 4.84
CA TYR A 59 -1.97 25.22 4.01
C TYR A 59 -1.44 25.15 2.57
N ASP A 60 -1.42 23.93 2.02
CA ASP A 60 -1.09 23.64 0.64
C ASP A 60 -2.22 22.83 0.01
N LEU A 61 -2.77 23.36 -1.10
CA LEU A 61 -3.88 22.74 -1.81
C LEU A 61 -3.48 21.41 -2.46
N TYR A 62 -2.30 21.33 -3.07
CA TYR A 62 -1.83 20.12 -3.75
C TYR A 62 -1.57 19.01 -2.74
N ALA A 63 -0.90 19.33 -1.62
CA ALA A 63 -0.70 18.37 -0.54
C ALA A 63 -2.03 17.88 0.04
N SER A 64 -3.03 18.76 0.13
CA SER A 64 -4.38 18.40 0.60
C SER A 64 -5.09 17.44 -0.36
N LEU A 65 -4.99 17.67 -1.67
CA LEU A 65 -5.55 16.78 -2.69
C LEU A 65 -4.89 15.40 -2.66
N CYS A 66 -3.56 15.32 -2.52
CA CYS A 66 -2.86 14.06 -2.30
C CYS A 66 -3.36 13.36 -1.03
N GLY A 67 -3.57 14.09 0.05
CA GLY A 67 -4.13 13.58 1.29
C GLY A 67 -5.52 12.94 1.10
N ILE A 68 -6.40 13.54 0.30
CA ILE A 68 -7.72 12.98 -0.02
C ILE A 68 -7.59 11.65 -0.76
N LEU A 69 -6.70 11.57 -1.76
CA LEU A 69 -6.43 10.33 -2.49
C LEU A 69 -5.88 9.24 -1.55
N ILE A 70 -4.97 9.61 -0.65
CA ILE A 70 -4.42 8.68 0.34
C ILE A 70 -5.51 8.14 1.26
N VAL A 71 -6.41 9.00 1.77
CA VAL A 71 -7.55 8.58 2.61
C VAL A 71 -8.49 7.64 1.86
N ALA A 72 -8.78 7.93 0.59
CA ALA A 72 -9.56 7.03 -0.26
C ALA A 72 -8.86 5.67 -0.38
N GLY A 73 -7.57 5.64 -0.71
CA GLY A 73 -6.78 4.41 -0.82
C GLY A 73 -6.75 3.59 0.47
N PHE A 74 -6.59 4.24 1.62
CA PHE A 74 -6.67 3.57 2.92
C PHE A 74 -8.08 3.03 3.23
N SER A 75 -9.14 3.70 2.76
CA SER A 75 -10.51 3.21 2.91
C SER A 75 -10.72 1.91 2.15
N PHE A 76 -10.24 1.86 0.91
CA PHE A 76 -10.20 0.64 0.12
C PHE A 76 -9.38 -0.47 0.81
N TYR A 77 -8.24 -0.12 1.40
CA TYR A 77 -7.39 -1.07 2.11
C TYR A 77 -8.06 -1.73 3.31
N PHE A 78 -8.70 -0.93 4.17
CA PHE A 78 -9.44 -1.44 5.33
C PHE A 78 -10.61 -2.33 4.93
N ALA A 79 -11.28 -2.02 3.82
CA ALA A 79 -12.34 -2.87 3.28
C ALA A 79 -11.80 -4.22 2.79
N ALA A 80 -10.63 -4.23 2.13
CA ALA A 80 -9.95 -5.47 1.73
C ALA A 80 -9.52 -6.31 2.95
N LEU A 81 -8.93 -5.68 3.97
CA LEU A 81 -8.50 -6.34 5.20
C LEU A 81 -9.64 -7.03 5.94
N ARG A 82 -10.84 -6.45 5.94
CA ARG A 82 -12.03 -7.07 6.54
C ARG A 82 -12.38 -8.40 5.88
N ILE A 83 -12.23 -8.50 4.57
CA ILE A 83 -12.53 -9.72 3.81
C ILE A 83 -11.46 -10.78 4.07
N SER A 84 -10.18 -10.45 3.86
CA SER A 84 -9.10 -11.42 4.03
C SER A 84 -7.78 -10.75 4.41
N LEU A 85 -7.30 -11.03 5.62
CA LEU A 85 -6.00 -10.55 6.08
C LEU A 85 -4.87 -11.22 5.30
N THR A 86 -4.92 -12.55 5.18
CA THR A 86 -3.87 -13.35 4.53
C THR A 86 -3.67 -12.93 3.08
N GLN A 87 -4.76 -12.75 2.33
CA GLN A 87 -4.68 -12.28 0.94
C GLN A 87 -4.11 -10.86 0.88
N SER A 88 -4.50 -9.96 1.79
CA SER A 88 -4.00 -8.58 1.82
C SER A 88 -2.51 -8.48 2.15
N ILE A 89 -2.01 -9.29 3.09
CA ILE A 89 -0.57 -9.37 3.41
C ILE A 89 0.21 -9.87 2.21
N LEU A 90 -0.24 -10.96 1.58
CA LEU A 90 0.41 -11.50 0.39
C LEU A 90 0.35 -10.48 -0.75
N PHE A 91 -0.76 -9.75 -0.88
CA PHE A 91 -0.94 -8.71 -1.88
C PHE A 91 0.09 -7.58 -1.78
N GLN A 92 0.48 -7.19 -0.57
CA GLN A 92 1.42 -6.10 -0.36
C GLN A 92 2.77 -6.33 -1.06
N SER A 93 3.22 -7.58 -1.15
CA SER A 93 4.40 -7.97 -1.93
C SER A 93 4.24 -7.73 -3.43
N TYR A 94 3.01 -7.81 -3.97
CA TYR A 94 2.71 -7.56 -5.38
C TYR A 94 2.46 -6.08 -5.68
N SER A 95 2.08 -5.28 -4.67
CA SER A 95 2.03 -3.82 -4.79
C SER A 95 3.36 -3.25 -5.28
N ILE A 96 4.49 -3.89 -4.96
CA ILE A 96 5.83 -3.52 -5.44
C ILE A 96 5.87 -3.50 -6.98
N LEU A 97 5.22 -4.46 -7.65
CA LEU A 97 5.17 -4.50 -9.12
C LEU A 97 4.43 -3.30 -9.69
N VAL A 98 3.31 -2.95 -9.08
CA VAL A 98 2.53 -1.80 -9.53
C VAL A 98 3.28 -0.51 -9.24
N THR A 99 3.96 -0.40 -8.10
CA THR A 99 4.84 0.74 -7.82
C THR A 99 5.93 0.86 -8.87
N ILE A 100 6.58 -0.23 -9.29
CA ILE A 100 7.60 -0.19 -10.36
C ILE A 100 6.99 0.28 -11.70
N LEU A 101 5.80 -0.19 -12.04
CA LEU A 101 5.07 0.27 -13.25
C LEU A 101 4.74 1.75 -13.17
N LEU A 102 4.19 2.21 -12.05
CA LEU A 102 3.85 3.62 -11.82
C LEU A 102 5.10 4.50 -11.83
N SER A 103 6.21 4.06 -11.23
CA SER A 103 7.50 4.75 -11.30
C SER A 103 7.97 4.89 -12.75
N ALA A 104 7.87 3.85 -13.57
CA ALA A 104 8.26 3.97 -14.97
C ALA A 104 7.36 4.93 -15.77
N VAL A 105 6.06 4.98 -15.48
CA VAL A 105 5.10 5.88 -16.14
C VAL A 105 5.29 7.33 -15.69
N PHE A 106 5.33 7.59 -14.38
CA PHE A 106 5.35 8.95 -13.82
C PHE A 106 6.76 9.55 -13.77
N LEU A 107 7.80 8.75 -13.51
CA LEU A 107 9.18 9.23 -13.41
C LEU A 107 9.97 9.03 -14.71
N GLY A 108 9.35 8.44 -15.74
CA GLY A 108 10.01 8.16 -17.02
C GLY A 108 11.13 7.12 -16.94
N GLU A 109 11.15 6.30 -15.88
CA GLU A 109 12.22 5.32 -15.62
C GLU A 109 12.04 4.02 -16.42
N SER A 110 12.00 4.12 -17.75
CA SER A 110 11.87 2.98 -18.67
C SER A 110 13.01 1.96 -18.55
N LYS A 111 14.15 2.35 -17.97
CA LYS A 111 15.30 1.48 -17.66
C LYS A 111 14.92 0.24 -16.86
N TYR A 112 13.85 0.28 -16.05
CA TYR A 112 13.39 -0.86 -15.26
C TYR A 112 12.73 -1.96 -16.10
N PHE A 113 12.34 -1.65 -17.34
CA PHE A 113 11.71 -2.60 -18.26
C PHE A 113 12.62 -2.96 -19.44
N ASP A 114 13.84 -2.43 -19.50
CA ASP A 114 14.82 -2.81 -20.52
C ASP A 114 15.50 -4.15 -20.18
N ILE A 115 15.03 -5.21 -20.84
CA ILE A 115 15.52 -6.59 -20.72
C ILE A 115 17.00 -6.72 -21.12
N ARG A 116 17.57 -5.73 -21.83
CA ARG A 116 19.01 -5.72 -22.16
C ARG A 116 19.88 -5.38 -20.96
N THR A 117 19.31 -4.77 -19.92
CA THR A 117 20.02 -4.43 -18.68
C THR A 117 19.80 -5.49 -17.62
N PHE A 118 20.83 -5.74 -16.79
CA PHE A 118 20.71 -6.68 -15.66
C PHE A 118 19.62 -6.27 -14.66
N SER A 119 19.39 -4.95 -14.52
CA SER A 119 18.31 -4.41 -13.69
C SER A 119 16.93 -4.74 -14.27
N GLY A 120 16.73 -4.55 -15.58
CA GLY A 120 15.47 -4.87 -16.23
C GLY A 120 15.15 -6.36 -16.21
N ILE A 121 16.16 -7.24 -16.40
CA ILE A 121 15.96 -8.70 -16.26
C ILE A 121 15.44 -9.05 -14.86
N LYS A 122 16.02 -8.46 -13.79
CA LYS A 122 15.58 -8.71 -12.41
C LYS A 122 14.14 -8.26 -12.17
N VAL A 123 13.78 -7.08 -12.65
CA VAL A 123 12.42 -6.53 -12.50
C VAL A 123 11.41 -7.37 -13.28
N VAL A 124 11.70 -7.69 -14.54
CA VAL A 124 10.79 -8.47 -15.39
C VAL A 124 10.61 -9.89 -14.86
N SER A 125 11.70 -10.58 -14.49
CA SER A 125 11.62 -11.92 -13.90
C SER A 125 10.88 -11.93 -12.55
N GLY A 126 11.13 -10.95 -11.69
CA GLY A 126 10.37 -10.75 -10.46
C GLY A 126 8.88 -10.50 -10.73
N THR A 127 8.56 -9.71 -11.75
CA THR A 127 7.17 -9.43 -12.17
C THR A 127 6.45 -10.69 -12.64
N ILE A 128 7.11 -11.53 -13.44
CA ILE A 128 6.56 -12.79 -13.92
C ILE A 128 6.31 -13.76 -12.76
N LEU A 129 7.29 -13.94 -11.88
CA LEU A 129 7.15 -14.82 -10.70
C LEU A 129 6.00 -14.38 -9.81
N ALA A 130 5.88 -13.08 -9.62
CA ALA A 130 4.85 -12.51 -8.78
C ALA A 130 3.46 -12.61 -9.45
N PHE A 131 3.35 -12.44 -10.76
CA PHE A 131 2.10 -12.71 -11.48
C PHE A 131 1.67 -14.18 -11.36
N LEU A 132 2.60 -15.12 -11.53
CA LEU A 132 2.32 -16.55 -11.37
C LEU A 132 1.85 -16.88 -9.95
N ALA A 133 2.51 -16.34 -8.93
CA ALA A 133 2.13 -16.58 -7.54
C ALA A 133 0.74 -16.01 -7.22
N LEU A 134 0.38 -14.82 -7.74
CA LEU A 134 -1.00 -14.29 -7.66
C LEU A 134 -2.00 -15.20 -8.34
N TRP A 135 -1.68 -15.68 -9.55
CA TRP A 135 -2.55 -16.55 -10.32
C TRP A 135 -2.90 -17.82 -9.54
N PHE A 136 -1.89 -18.50 -8.98
CA PHE A 136 -2.11 -19.70 -8.18
C PHE A 136 -2.92 -19.43 -6.91
N LEU A 137 -2.70 -18.26 -6.30
CA LEU A 137 -3.39 -17.89 -5.06
C LEU A 137 -4.87 -17.57 -5.28
N LEU A 138 -5.21 -16.98 -6.43
CA LEU A 138 -6.57 -16.57 -6.80
C LEU A 138 -7.34 -17.64 -7.57
N HIS A 139 -6.72 -18.77 -7.92
CA HIS A 139 -7.38 -19.83 -8.68
C HIS A 139 -8.16 -20.78 -7.75
N GLN A 140 -9.38 -20.37 -7.39
CA GLN A 140 -10.28 -21.17 -6.56
C GLN A 140 -11.35 -21.89 -7.37
N LYS A 141 -11.60 -23.16 -7.03
CA LYS A 141 -12.63 -24.00 -7.66
C LYS A 141 -14.04 -23.75 -7.13
N ASN A 142 -14.17 -23.03 -6.01
CA ASN A 142 -15.43 -22.80 -5.32
C ASN A 142 -16.03 -21.43 -5.67
N LYS A 143 -17.23 -21.42 -6.27
CA LYS A 143 -17.93 -20.20 -6.71
C LYS A 143 -18.19 -19.18 -5.60
N LYS A 144 -18.37 -19.62 -4.36
CA LYS A 144 -18.63 -18.70 -3.23
C LYS A 144 -17.35 -17.96 -2.82
N GLU A 145 -16.23 -18.67 -2.79
CA GLU A 145 -14.90 -18.09 -2.49
C GLU A 145 -14.44 -17.17 -3.63
N GLU A 146 -14.69 -17.55 -4.88
CA GLU A 146 -14.42 -16.72 -6.06
C GLU A 146 -15.12 -15.35 -6.00
N ARG A 147 -16.37 -15.29 -5.51
CA ARG A 147 -17.10 -14.01 -5.37
C ARG A 147 -16.49 -13.11 -4.30
N LEU A 148 -16.04 -13.70 -3.19
CA LEU A 148 -15.35 -12.95 -2.12
C LEU A 148 -14.00 -12.42 -2.61
N GLU A 149 -13.28 -13.23 -3.38
CA GLU A 149 -11.99 -12.85 -3.98
C GLU A 149 -12.14 -11.74 -5.01
N LYS A 150 -13.14 -11.79 -5.89
CA LYS A 150 -13.43 -10.69 -6.82
C LYS A 150 -13.74 -9.38 -6.10
N LYS A 151 -14.52 -9.45 -5.01
CA LYS A 151 -14.82 -8.29 -4.17
C LYS A 151 -13.57 -7.75 -3.48
N TRP A 152 -12.73 -8.63 -2.96
CA TRP A 152 -11.45 -8.27 -2.36
C TRP A 152 -10.50 -7.62 -3.38
N LEU A 153 -10.39 -8.20 -4.58
CA LEU A 153 -9.55 -7.72 -5.66
C LEU A 153 -9.97 -6.32 -6.13
N TYR A 154 -11.28 -6.05 -6.20
CA TYR A 154 -11.80 -4.70 -6.45
C TYR A 154 -11.29 -3.70 -5.41
N TYR A 155 -11.34 -4.07 -4.11
CA TYR A 155 -10.87 -3.17 -3.07
C TYR A 155 -9.36 -2.94 -3.11
N ILE A 156 -8.60 -3.99 -3.38
CA ILE A 156 -7.16 -3.90 -3.54
C ILE A 156 -6.77 -3.06 -4.76
N ALA A 157 -7.44 -3.23 -5.90
CA ALA A 157 -7.21 -2.40 -7.08
C ALA A 157 -7.46 -0.92 -6.79
N GLY A 158 -8.52 -0.61 -6.05
CA GLY A 158 -8.77 0.75 -5.55
C GLY A 158 -7.65 1.26 -4.65
N THR A 159 -7.16 0.43 -3.72
CA THR A 159 -6.04 0.78 -2.84
C THR A 159 -4.80 1.19 -3.65
N ILE A 160 -4.42 0.38 -4.64
CA ILE A 160 -3.27 0.63 -5.49
C ILE A 160 -3.43 1.91 -6.30
N LEU A 161 -4.61 2.10 -6.91
CA LEU A 161 -4.86 3.25 -7.75
C LEU A 161 -4.80 4.55 -6.94
N PHE A 162 -5.50 4.61 -5.81
CA PHE A 162 -5.59 5.83 -5.00
C PHE A 162 -4.30 6.10 -4.20
N LEU A 163 -3.69 5.07 -3.59
CA LEU A 163 -2.39 5.25 -2.92
C LEU A 163 -1.27 5.51 -3.92
N GLY A 164 -1.29 4.84 -5.07
CA GLY A 164 -0.31 5.05 -6.14
C GLY A 164 -0.37 6.47 -6.66
N ILE A 165 -1.52 6.92 -7.17
CA ILE A 165 -1.69 8.29 -7.68
C ILE A 165 -1.45 9.33 -6.57
N GLY A 166 -1.90 9.07 -5.33
CA GLY A 166 -1.65 10.00 -4.24
C GLY A 166 -0.16 10.15 -3.85
N SER A 167 0.69 9.19 -4.24
CA SER A 167 2.11 9.16 -3.89
C SER A 167 3.04 9.68 -5.00
N PHE A 168 2.57 9.82 -6.23
CA PHE A 168 3.33 10.33 -7.39
C PHE A 168 2.79 11.69 -7.83
#